data_AF-A0A7J3PMK1-F1
#
_entry.id   AF-A0A7J3PMK1-F1
#
_cell.length_a   1.000
_cell.length_b   1.000
_cell.length_c   1.000
_cell.angle_alpha   90.00
_cell.angle_beta   90.00
_cell.angle_gamma   90.00
#
_symmetry.space_group_name_H-M   'P 1'
#
loop_
_entity.id
_entity.type
_entity.pdbx_description
1 polymer ?
#
loop_
_entity_poly.entity_id
_entity_poly.type
_entity_poly.pdbx_seq_one_letter_code
_entity_poly.pdbx_strand_id
1 'polypeptide(L)'
;FLFNIGYTVESVISMYAQRSDFDERLARYQAEHIAGMKGSRTKYTTPSCTTMRTHGLCIEDGRLCPGIKNPLQYYKRAARKTARSSSEVKQTSSTEEESKSE
;
A
#
# COMPACT_ATOMS: atom_id res chain seq x y z
N PHE A 1 5.39 0.71 -5.75
CA PHE A 1 4.09 0.52 -5.05
C PHE A 1 3.67 1.77 -4.27
N LEU A 2 4.41 2.20 -3.23
CA LEU A 2 4.00 3.32 -2.35
C LEU A 2 3.60 4.61 -3.09
N PHE A 3 4.41 5.07 -4.05
CA PHE A 3 4.06 6.24 -4.87
C PHE A 3 2.78 6.08 -5.71
N ASN A 4 2.44 4.84 -6.10
CA ASN A 4 1.21 4.58 -6.87
C ASN A 4 -0.04 4.60 -5.97
N ILE A 5 0.11 4.42 -4.65
CA ILE A 5 -0.99 4.48 -3.68
C ILE A 5 -1.04 5.83 -2.92
N GLY A 6 -0.21 6.81 -3.32
CA GLY A 6 -0.34 8.21 -2.87
C GLY A 6 0.70 8.69 -1.85
N TYR A 7 1.73 7.89 -1.54
CA TYR A 7 2.80 8.34 -0.63
C TYR A 7 3.69 9.40 -1.27
N THR A 8 4.15 10.36 -0.47
CA THR A 8 5.10 11.39 -0.87
C THR A 8 6.55 10.91 -0.73
N VAL A 9 7.50 11.65 -1.32
CA VAL A 9 8.94 11.39 -1.15
C VAL A 9 9.33 11.41 0.34
N GLU A 10 8.87 12.42 1.10
CA GLU A 10 9.16 12.52 2.54
C GLU A 10 8.62 11.33 3.32
N SER A 11 7.39 10.89 3.04
CA SER A 11 6.80 9.73 3.71
C SER A 11 7.52 8.42 3.39
N VAL A 12 8.08 8.28 2.19
CA VAL A 12 8.88 7.10 1.83
C VAL A 12 10.24 7.15 2.51
N ILE A 13 10.91 8.31 2.51
CA ILE A 13 12.21 8.52 3.16
C ILE A 13 12.13 8.21 4.66
N SER A 14 11.11 8.73 5.35
CA SER A 14 10.97 8.57 6.80
C SER A 14 10.78 7.11 7.23
N MET A 15 10.22 6.25 6.37
CA MET A 15 10.11 4.81 6.64
C MET A 15 11.47 4.11 6.76
N TYR A 16 12.49 4.59 6.06
CA TYR A 16 13.82 3.98 6.05
C TYR A 16 14.78 4.61 7.07
N ALA A 17 14.41 5.76 7.64
CA ALA A 17 15.25 6.52 8.57
C ALA A 17 15.61 5.78 9.87
N GLN A 18 14.87 4.71 10.21
CA GLN A 18 15.12 3.89 11.39
C GLN A 18 16.31 2.93 11.24
N ARG A 19 16.86 2.76 10.02
CA ARG A 19 17.99 1.88 9.80
C ARG A 19 19.32 2.56 10.16
N SER A 20 20.24 1.79 10.75
CA SER A 20 21.55 2.28 11.19
C SER A 20 22.47 2.71 10.04
N ASP A 21 22.24 2.18 8.84
CA ASP A 21 23.02 2.45 7.62
C ASP A 21 22.35 3.47 6.69
N PHE A 22 21.35 4.21 7.20
CA PHE A 22 20.54 5.11 6.39
C PHE A 22 21.31 6.36 5.93
N ASP A 23 21.38 6.56 4.61
CA ASP A 23 21.85 7.80 3.98
C ASP A 23 20.65 8.51 3.31
N GLU A 24 20.24 9.64 3.89
CA GLU A 24 19.09 10.41 3.40
C GLU A 24 19.30 10.93 1.99
N ARG A 25 20.50 11.39 1.65
CA ARG A 25 20.80 11.98 0.34
C ARG A 25 20.64 10.93 -0.75
N LEU A 26 21.16 9.72 -0.51
CA LEU A 26 21.02 8.61 -1.45
C LEU A 26 19.57 8.15 -1.56
N ALA A 27 18.89 7.94 -0.43
CA ALA A 27 17.50 7.49 -0.41
C ALA A 27 16.57 8.49 -1.12
N ARG A 28 16.75 9.79 -0.87
CA ARG A 28 16.01 10.87 -1.51
C ARG A 28 16.19 10.88 -3.02
N TYR A 29 17.43 10.78 -3.49
CA TYR A 29 17.72 10.69 -4.92
C TYR A 29 16.96 9.52 -5.58
N GLN A 30 17.01 8.34 -4.97
CA GLN A 30 16.32 7.15 -5.50
C GLN A 30 14.80 7.32 -5.48
N ALA A 31 14.25 7.86 -4.39
CA ALA A 31 12.83 8.14 -4.25
C ALA A 31 12.33 9.12 -5.32
N GLU A 32 13.03 10.24 -5.52
CA GLU A 32 12.70 11.24 -6.54
C GLU A 32 12.80 10.68 -7.96
N HIS A 33 13.82 9.86 -8.23
CA HIS A 33 13.97 9.22 -9.55
C HIS A 33 12.80 8.28 -9.85
N ILE A 34 12.43 7.42 -8.90
CA ILE A 34 11.29 6.50 -9.05
C ILE A 34 9.96 7.25 -9.19
N ALA A 35 9.81 8.38 -8.49
CA ALA A 35 8.64 9.24 -8.58
C ALA A 35 8.55 10.03 -9.91
N GLY A 36 9.60 10.00 -10.74
CA GLY A 36 9.67 10.74 -12.00
C GLY A 36 10.06 12.21 -11.85
N MET A 37 10.64 12.60 -10.71
CA MET A 37 11.03 13.99 -10.41
C MET A 37 12.46 14.32 -10.86
N LYS A 38 13.29 13.30 -11.11
CA LYS A 38 14.71 13.42 -11.53
C LYS A 38 14.99 12.54 -12.77
N GLY A 39 16.15 12.76 -13.39
CA GLY A 39 16.62 11.94 -14.51
C GLY A 39 15.72 12.04 -15.75
N SER A 40 15.35 10.88 -16.30
CA SER A 40 14.47 10.76 -17.48
C SER A 40 13.02 11.22 -17.22
N ARG A 41 12.67 11.55 -15.97
CA ARG A 41 11.31 11.86 -15.52
C ARG A 41 10.30 10.73 -15.76
N THR A 42 10.78 9.51 -15.92
CA THR A 42 9.92 8.33 -16.06
C THR A 42 9.28 8.00 -14.72
N LYS A 43 7.94 8.05 -14.65
CA LYS A 43 7.20 7.60 -13.49
C LYS A 43 7.00 6.08 -13.57
N TYR A 44 7.75 5.33 -12.76
CA TYR A 44 7.68 3.88 -12.78
C TYR A 44 6.38 3.37 -12.13
N THR A 45 5.71 2.46 -12.82
CA THR A 45 4.54 1.76 -12.31
C THR A 45 4.97 0.57 -11.44
N THR A 46 4.04 0.09 -10.60
CA THR A 46 4.33 -1.06 -9.75
C THR A 46 4.44 -2.33 -10.60
N PRO A 47 5.51 -3.15 -10.43
CA PRO A 47 5.68 -4.38 -11.19
C PRO A 47 4.50 -5.35 -11.01
N SER A 48 4.28 -6.20 -12.02
CA SER A 48 3.25 -7.24 -11.96
C SER A 48 3.60 -8.32 -10.93
N CYS A 49 2.60 -9.10 -10.49
CA CYS A 49 2.86 -10.24 -9.60
C CYS A 49 3.74 -11.30 -10.27
N THR A 50 3.63 -11.48 -11.59
CA THR A 50 4.53 -12.35 -12.37
C THR A 50 5.97 -11.88 -12.25
N THR A 51 6.22 -10.59 -12.50
CA THR A 51 7.54 -9.97 -12.36
C THR A 51 8.07 -10.09 -10.92
N MET A 52 7.23 -9.82 -9.92
CA MET A 52 7.62 -9.98 -8.52
C MET A 52 7.99 -11.42 -8.16
N ARG A 53 7.28 -12.41 -8.70
CA ARG A 53 7.60 -13.83 -8.51
C ARG A 53 8.95 -14.18 -9.11
N THR A 54 9.23 -13.72 -10.33
CA THR A 54 10.54 -13.90 -10.98
C THR A 54 11.68 -13.32 -10.13
N HIS A 55 11.45 -12.22 -9.43
CA HIS A 55 12.43 -11.61 -8.53
C HIS A 55 12.41 -12.14 -7.09
N GLY A 56 11.60 -13.17 -6.78
CA GLY A 56 11.52 -13.74 -5.43
C GLY A 56 10.93 -12.80 -4.37
N LEU A 57 10.15 -11.80 -4.78
CA LEU A 57 9.59 -10.77 -3.88
C LEU A 57 8.23 -11.17 -3.27
N CYS A 58 7.67 -12.30 -3.66
CA CYS A 58 6.39 -12.79 -3.14
C CYS A 58 6.62 -13.63 -1.87
N ILE A 59 5.92 -13.29 -0.79
CA ILE A 59 5.89 -14.12 0.42
C ILE A 59 5.12 -15.40 0.12
N GLU A 60 5.74 -16.56 0.40
CA GLU A 60 5.14 -17.90 0.20
C GLU A 60 4.49 -18.05 -1.19
N ASP A 61 5.19 -17.61 -2.24
CA ASP A 61 4.72 -17.63 -3.64
C ASP A 61 3.39 -16.90 -3.93
N GLY A 62 2.97 -16.03 -3.02
CA GLY A 62 1.72 -15.29 -3.11
C GLY A 62 0.52 -16.04 -2.54
N ARG A 63 0.72 -16.96 -1.59
CA ARG A 63 -0.38 -17.67 -0.88
C ARG A 63 -1.43 -16.71 -0.31
N LEU A 64 -1.01 -15.52 0.14
CA LEU A 64 -1.89 -14.51 0.75
C LEU A 64 -2.67 -13.66 -0.27
N CYS A 65 -2.38 -13.78 -1.57
CA CYS A 65 -2.99 -12.94 -2.61
C CYS A 65 -3.58 -13.76 -3.79
N PRO A 66 -4.46 -14.74 -3.53
CA PRO A 66 -5.01 -15.59 -4.58
C PRO A 66 -5.83 -14.78 -5.61
N GLY A 67 -5.60 -15.07 -6.88
CA GLY A 67 -6.26 -14.39 -8.00
C GLY A 67 -5.94 -12.90 -8.12
N ILE A 68 -4.78 -12.45 -7.58
CA ILE A 68 -4.24 -11.10 -7.75
C ILE A 68 -3.19 -11.10 -8.85
N LYS A 69 -3.32 -10.17 -9.81
CA LYS A 69 -2.37 -10.03 -10.93
C LYS A 69 -1.37 -8.88 -10.74
N ASN A 70 -1.72 -7.89 -9.93
CA ASN A 70 -0.87 -6.74 -9.63
C ASN A 70 -1.06 -6.33 -8.15
N PRO A 71 0.00 -5.94 -7.43
CA PRO A 71 -0.11 -5.53 -6.02
C PRO A 71 -1.13 -4.41 -5.76
N LEU A 72 -1.35 -3.51 -6.72
CA LEU A 72 -2.37 -2.46 -6.60
C LEU A 72 -3.79 -3.02 -6.50
N GLN A 73 -4.07 -4.19 -7.09
CA GLN A 73 -5.35 -4.85 -6.94
C GLN A 73 -5.57 -5.34 -5.50
N TYR A 74 -4.50 -5.80 -4.84
CA TYR A 74 -4.57 -6.21 -3.43
C TYR A 74 -5.00 -5.04 -2.56
N TYR A 75 -4.33 -3.89 -2.70
CA TYR A 75 -4.67 -2.66 -1.96
C TYR A 75 -6.12 -2.21 -2.22
N LYS A 76 -6.56 -2.20 -3.48
CA LYS A 76 -7.95 -1.85 -3.85
C LYS A 76 -8.98 -2.82 -3.27
N ARG A 77 -8.67 -4.12 -3.14
CA ARG A 77 -9.58 -5.09 -2.49
C ARG A 77 -9.64 -4.84 -0.98
N ALA A 78 -8.49 -4.61 -0.34
CA ALA A 78 -8.42 -4.31 1.09
C ALA A 78 -9.20 -3.04 1.45
N ALA A 79 -8.95 -1.93 0.74
CA ALA A 79 -9.65 -0.67 0.96
C ALA A 79 -11.18 -0.80 0.84
N ARG A 80 -11.67 -1.59 -0.13
CA ARG A 80 -13.11 -1.87 -0.27
C ARG A 80 -13.68 -2.71 0.87
N LYS A 81 -12.92 -3.69 1.39
CA LYS A 81 -13.33 -4.47 2.56
C LYS A 81 -13.44 -3.59 3.79
N THR A 82 -12.45 -2.74 4.04
CA THR A 82 -12.47 -1.78 5.15
C THR A 82 -13.66 -0.84 5.04
N ALA A 83 -13.90 -0.26 3.86
CA ALA A 83 -15.04 0.62 3.63
C ALA A 83 -16.39 -0.08 3.91
N ARG A 84 -16.54 -1.34 3.49
CA ARG A 84 -17.74 -2.16 3.79
C ARG A 84 -17.90 -2.48 5.28
N SER A 85 -16.80 -2.82 5.95
CA SER A 85 -16.82 -3.08 7.39
C SER A 85 -17.23 -1.83 8.19
N SER A 86 -16.82 -0.63 7.75
CA SER A 86 -17.27 0.63 8.35
C SER A 86 -18.75 0.93 8.10
N SER A 87 -19.36 0.38 7.04
CA SER A 87 -20.80 0.48 6.78
C SER A 87 -21.62 -0.40 7.73
N GLU A 88 -21.14 -1.61 8.02
CA GLU A 88 -21.84 -2.63 8.80
C GLU A 88 -21.86 -2.29 10.30
N VAL A 89 -20.75 -1.75 10.82
CA VAL A 89 -20.65 -1.23 12.20
C VAL A 89 -21.62 -0.07 12.44
N LYS A 90 -21.99 0.67 11.39
CA LYS A 90 -22.92 1.81 11.48
C LYS A 90 -24.39 1.39 11.51
N GLN A 91 -24.72 0.14 11.15
CA GLN A 91 -26.08 -0.42 11.24
C GLN A 91 -26.34 -1.15 12.56
N THR A 92 -25.30 -1.69 13.21
CA THR A 92 -25.45 -2.36 14.51
C THR A 92 -25.57 -1.37 15.67
N SER A 93 -24.99 -0.17 15.56
CA SER A 93 -25.08 0.86 16.61
C SER A 93 -26.45 1.55 16.70
N SER A 94 -27.35 1.34 15.73
CA SER A 94 -28.71 1.91 15.73
C SER A 94 -29.79 0.94 16.23
N THR A 95 -29.42 -0.27 16.67
CA THR A 95 -30.39 -1.27 17.17
C THR A 95 -30.27 -1.56 18.67
N GLU A 96 -29.24 -1.03 19.35
CA GLU A 96 -29.05 -1.23 20.81
C GLU A 96 -29.67 -0.13 21.69
N GLU A 97 -30.06 1.04 21.16
CA GLU A 97 -30.72 2.10 21.97
C GLU A 97 -32.23 1.89 22.19
N GLU A 98 -32.90 1.02 21.43
CA GLU A 98 -34.37 0.84 21.50
C GLU A 98 -34.83 -0.30 22.44
N SER A 99 -33.90 -1.01 23.11
CA SER A 99 -34.22 -2.17 23.98
C SER A 99 -34.01 -1.91 25.49
N LYS A 100 -33.77 -0.67 25.92
CA LYS A 100 -33.51 -0.34 27.34
C LYS A 100 -34.57 0.55 27.99
N SER A 101 -35.79 0.51 27.48
CA SER A 101 -36.93 1.21 28.06
C SER A 101 -38.20 0.36 27.97
N GLU A 102 -38.17 -0.81 28.62
CA GLU A 102 -39.33 -1.49 29.20
C GLU A 102 -38.97 -1.93 30.62
#